data_AF-A0A396LHS4-F1
#
_entry.id   AF-A0A396LHS4-F1
#
_cell.length_a   1.000
_cell.length_b   1.000
_cell.length_c   1.000
_cell.angle_alpha   90.00
_cell.angle_beta   90.00
_cell.angle_gamma   90.00
#
_symmetry.space_group_name_H-M   'P 1'
#
loop_
_entity.id
_entity.type
_entity.pdbx_description
1 polymer ?
#
loop_
_entity_poly.entity_id
_entity_poly.type
_entity_poly.pdbx_seq_one_letter_code
_entity_poly.pdbx_strand_id
1 'polypeptide(L)'
;MMALPAFAAEYGEPDITPQTTMGEIRSNPSILGAGVWTYSKEQNLPGTEDWCNDQTLEKYVSSYVAQDCADGLNLLIRNYNAGVQITYKLYSEQEIAEDSSRNNVEFYYYPASTPDAKYALVLSGNILNRTAELKECISTAYQLHQKGYAVFVMRYRAYPDNDNNGPVEDIARAVKYITGHAQRFGVQTESYALIGYSSGGHLAGLFASDALGYKNYGLPKPGAVILAYPIVQFAEITPIYRVGTDPFVCGRFYYEYSLADLITEDYPPVYFWYGRDDLTLNLLCWPLQGPALSKALAAHGVPYKEVVYDHAAHGISLGRGTAADGWLDEAAAFWEEQTK
;
A
#
# COMPACT_ATOMS: atom_id res chain seq x y z
N MET A 1 -37.37 13.18 29.45
CA MET A 1 -36.90 13.28 28.06
C MET A 1 -35.95 14.47 28.00
N MET A 2 -34.65 14.25 28.24
CA MET A 2 -33.64 15.30 28.09
C MET A 2 -32.93 15.03 26.77
N ALA A 3 -33.15 15.90 25.80
CA ALA A 3 -32.42 15.92 24.54
C ALA A 3 -30.97 16.34 24.85
N LEU A 4 -30.01 15.47 24.50
CA LEU A 4 -28.62 15.87 24.38
C LEU A 4 -28.50 16.85 23.21
N PRO A 5 -27.72 17.94 23.32
CA PRO A 5 -27.48 18.83 22.20
C PRO A 5 -26.66 18.07 21.17
N ALA A 6 -27.26 17.81 20.00
CA ALA A 6 -26.53 17.39 18.82
C ALA A 6 -25.67 18.58 18.36
N PHE A 7 -24.42 18.63 18.81
CA PHE A 7 -23.40 19.34 18.05
C PHE A 7 -23.31 18.59 16.72
N ALA A 8 -23.91 19.13 15.67
CA ALA A 8 -23.60 18.70 14.32
C ALA A 8 -22.09 18.93 14.16
N ALA A 9 -21.32 17.85 14.02
CA ALA A 9 -19.92 17.97 13.68
C ALA A 9 -19.85 18.77 12.37
N GLU A 10 -19.12 19.89 12.38
CA GLU A 10 -18.90 20.67 11.18
C GLU A 10 -17.98 19.85 10.27
N TYR A 11 -18.55 19.29 9.19
CA TYR A 11 -17.79 18.53 8.21
C TYR A 11 -16.90 19.47 7.38
N GLY A 12 -15.72 19.00 7.00
CA GLY A 12 -14.88 19.66 6.01
C GLY A 12 -15.37 19.42 4.58
N GLU A 13 -15.09 20.39 3.71
CA GLU A 13 -15.45 20.32 2.28
C GLU A 13 -14.47 19.43 1.50
N PRO A 14 -14.92 18.71 0.45
CA PRO A 14 -14.09 17.90 -0.44
C PRO A 14 -13.56 18.74 -1.62
N ASP A 15 -12.79 19.78 -1.32
CA ASP A 15 -12.25 20.76 -2.27
C ASP A 15 -10.70 20.80 -2.31
N ILE A 16 -10.05 19.71 -1.86
CA ILE A 16 -8.59 19.57 -1.92
C ILE A 16 -8.14 19.60 -3.39
N THR A 17 -7.10 20.37 -3.67
CA THR A 17 -6.45 20.47 -4.97
C THR A 17 -4.95 20.18 -4.82
N PRO A 18 -4.20 19.97 -5.92
CA PRO A 18 -2.73 19.88 -5.85
C PRO A 18 -2.06 21.10 -5.20
N GLN A 19 -2.75 22.25 -5.14
CA GLN A 19 -2.26 23.52 -4.63
C GLN A 19 -2.66 23.76 -3.17
N THR A 20 -3.61 22.99 -2.64
CA THR A 20 -3.93 23.00 -1.21
C THR A 20 -2.70 22.56 -0.43
N THR A 21 -2.39 23.28 0.65
CA THR A 21 -1.24 22.98 1.51
C THR A 21 -1.51 21.75 2.38
N MET A 22 -0.46 21.05 2.80
CA MET A 22 -0.60 19.94 3.73
C MET A 22 -1.17 20.39 5.07
N GLY A 23 -0.89 21.62 5.52
CA GLY A 23 -1.48 22.21 6.72
C GLY A 23 -3.00 22.37 6.62
N GLU A 24 -3.50 22.87 5.50
CA GLU A 24 -4.94 22.96 5.20
C GLU A 24 -5.59 21.57 5.13
N ILE A 25 -4.96 20.60 4.45
CA ILE A 25 -5.45 19.21 4.37
C ILE A 25 -5.56 18.59 5.76
N ARG A 26 -4.55 18.77 6.62
CA ARG A 26 -4.50 18.23 7.99
C ARG A 26 -5.50 18.89 8.92
N SER A 27 -5.88 20.12 8.62
CA SER A 27 -6.84 20.90 9.42
C SER A 27 -8.27 20.73 8.92
N ASN A 28 -8.49 20.04 7.78
CA ASN A 28 -9.82 19.71 7.30
C ASN A 28 -10.56 18.81 8.33
N PRO A 29 -11.71 19.23 8.87
CA PRO A 29 -12.41 18.50 9.94
C PRO A 29 -12.77 17.06 9.55
N SER A 30 -13.04 16.80 8.27
CA SER A 30 -13.41 15.46 7.79
C SER A 30 -12.19 14.56 7.61
N ILE A 31 -11.02 15.10 7.26
CA ILE A 31 -9.76 14.33 7.27
C ILE A 31 -9.39 13.92 8.71
N LEU A 32 -9.47 14.87 9.65
CA LEU A 32 -9.24 14.61 11.08
C LEU A 32 -10.25 13.60 11.64
N GLY A 33 -11.53 13.83 11.36
CA GLY A 33 -12.63 12.98 11.84
C GLY A 33 -12.61 11.59 11.23
N ALA A 34 -12.13 11.44 9.98
CA ALA A 34 -11.94 10.14 9.35
C ALA A 34 -10.76 9.37 9.96
N GLY A 35 -9.81 10.05 10.61
CA GLY A 35 -8.65 9.44 11.24
C GLY A 35 -7.62 8.93 10.25
N VAL A 36 -7.39 9.66 9.15
CA VAL A 36 -6.43 9.29 8.11
C VAL A 36 -5.03 9.79 8.47
N TRP A 37 -4.02 8.93 8.35
CA TRP A 37 -2.63 9.35 8.51
C TRP A 37 -2.14 10.14 7.29
N THR A 38 -1.63 11.35 7.52
CA THR A 38 -1.14 12.24 6.46
C THR A 38 0.33 12.66 6.64
N TYR A 39 1.07 12.02 7.54
CA TYR A 39 2.45 12.37 7.90
C TYR A 39 3.46 11.35 7.36
N SER A 40 3.40 11.08 6.05
CA SER A 40 4.18 10.02 5.40
C SER A 40 5.70 10.30 5.35
N LYS A 41 6.14 11.57 5.27
CA LYS A 41 7.57 11.95 5.12
C LYS A 41 8.27 12.36 6.40
N GLU A 42 7.53 12.93 7.33
CA GLU A 42 8.03 13.55 8.57
C GLU A 42 7.81 12.67 9.80
N GLN A 43 7.32 11.45 9.64
CA GLN A 43 7.17 10.50 10.74
C GLN A 43 8.46 10.45 11.55
N ASN A 44 8.34 10.58 12.88
CA ASN A 44 9.43 10.62 13.86
C ASN A 44 10.62 11.54 13.49
N LEU A 45 10.38 12.64 12.75
CA LEU A 45 11.37 13.68 12.45
C LEU A 45 10.93 15.03 13.04
N PRO A 46 11.08 15.23 14.37
CA PRO A 46 10.63 16.44 15.04
C PRO A 46 11.24 17.70 14.42
N GLY A 47 10.41 18.71 14.20
CA GLY A 47 10.80 20.00 13.64
C GLY A 47 10.74 20.07 12.11
N THR A 48 10.23 19.04 11.44
CA THR A 48 9.99 19.05 9.99
C THR A 48 8.51 19.21 9.61
N GLU A 49 7.62 19.18 10.61
CA GLU A 49 6.17 19.26 10.44
C GLU A 49 5.75 20.60 9.83
N ASP A 50 6.28 21.72 10.34
CA ASP A 50 5.97 23.06 9.83
C ASP A 50 6.39 23.20 8.37
N TRP A 51 7.60 22.72 8.03
CA TRP A 51 8.09 22.73 6.65
C TRP A 51 7.20 21.88 5.72
N CYS A 52 6.72 20.72 6.20
CA CYS A 52 5.81 19.88 5.43
C CYS A 52 4.43 20.53 5.28
N ASN A 53 3.91 21.16 6.34
CA ASN A 53 2.62 21.86 6.35
C ASN A 53 2.57 22.99 5.31
N ASP A 54 3.68 23.71 5.12
CA ASP A 54 3.82 24.80 4.14
C ASP A 54 3.91 24.29 2.69
N GLN A 55 4.08 22.98 2.46
CA GLN A 55 4.09 22.43 1.11
C GLN A 55 2.66 22.28 0.57
N THR A 56 2.46 22.72 -0.67
CA THR A 56 1.32 22.27 -1.49
C THR A 56 1.36 20.76 -1.65
N LEU A 57 0.19 20.12 -1.77
CA LEU A 57 0.07 18.68 -2.00
C LEU A 57 0.96 18.22 -3.16
N GLU A 58 1.03 18.95 -4.27
CA GLU A 58 1.87 18.63 -5.43
C GLU A 58 3.35 18.51 -5.10
N LYS A 59 3.89 19.44 -4.30
CA LYS A 59 5.28 19.36 -3.81
C LYS A 59 5.47 18.19 -2.85
N TYR A 60 4.44 17.88 -2.07
CA TYR A 60 4.49 16.78 -1.11
C TYR A 60 4.43 15.41 -1.82
N VAL A 61 3.53 15.16 -2.76
CA VAL A 61 3.39 13.83 -3.40
C VAL A 61 4.07 13.70 -4.76
N SER A 62 4.55 14.79 -5.36
CA SER A 62 4.97 14.94 -6.77
C SER A 62 3.82 15.23 -7.74
N SER A 63 4.11 16.04 -8.76
CA SER A 63 3.20 16.35 -9.87
C SER A 63 2.75 15.12 -10.67
N TYR A 64 3.49 14.01 -10.61
CA TYR A 64 3.09 12.76 -11.26
C TYR A 64 1.79 12.16 -10.72
N VAL A 65 1.32 12.56 -9.54
CA VAL A 65 0.12 11.98 -8.91
C VAL A 65 -0.72 12.97 -8.12
N ALA A 66 -0.35 14.25 -8.11
CA ALA A 66 -0.95 15.21 -7.19
C ALA A 66 -2.46 15.36 -7.39
N GLN A 67 -2.94 15.34 -8.63
CA GLN A 67 -4.38 15.37 -8.91
C GLN A 67 -5.09 14.10 -8.46
N ASP A 68 -4.55 12.92 -8.80
CA ASP A 68 -5.12 11.64 -8.36
C ASP A 68 -5.17 11.52 -6.82
N CYS A 69 -4.14 12.03 -6.13
CA CYS A 69 -4.09 12.08 -4.68
C CYS A 69 -5.13 13.06 -4.09
N ALA A 70 -5.27 14.25 -4.69
CA ALA A 70 -6.29 15.22 -4.29
C ALA A 70 -7.69 14.64 -4.43
N ASP A 71 -7.96 13.98 -5.57
CA ASP A 71 -9.23 13.34 -5.85
C ASP A 71 -9.52 12.17 -4.88
N GLY A 72 -8.48 11.39 -4.52
CA GLY A 72 -8.60 10.35 -3.49
C GLY A 72 -8.94 10.90 -2.12
N LEU A 73 -8.28 11.98 -1.68
CA LEU A 73 -8.61 12.66 -0.42
C LEU A 73 -10.04 13.24 -0.44
N ASN A 74 -10.46 13.83 -1.55
CA ASN A 74 -11.83 14.35 -1.72
C ASN A 74 -12.88 13.23 -1.69
N LEU A 75 -12.60 12.09 -2.32
CA LEU A 75 -13.46 10.91 -2.26
C LEU A 75 -13.60 10.41 -0.81
N LEU A 76 -12.50 10.39 -0.07
CA LEU A 76 -12.49 10.02 1.34
C LEU A 76 -13.35 10.96 2.18
N ILE A 77 -13.20 12.28 2.00
CA ILE A 77 -14.03 13.29 2.68
C ILE A 77 -15.51 13.08 2.37
N ARG A 78 -15.88 12.88 1.10
CA ARG A 78 -17.28 12.63 0.71
C ARG A 78 -17.85 11.39 1.39
N ASN A 79 -17.08 10.30 1.43
CA ASN A 79 -17.50 9.06 2.07
C ASN A 79 -17.66 9.23 3.59
N TYR A 80 -16.71 9.90 4.24
CA TYR A 80 -16.81 10.22 5.66
C TYR A 80 -18.03 11.07 5.99
N ASN A 81 -18.25 12.14 5.22
CA ASN A 81 -19.41 13.04 5.38
C ASN A 81 -20.73 12.31 5.14
N ALA A 82 -20.73 11.25 4.33
CA ALA A 82 -21.88 10.36 4.11
C ALA A 82 -22.06 9.29 5.20
N GLY A 83 -21.23 9.28 6.25
CA GLY A 83 -21.32 8.35 7.38
C GLY A 83 -20.59 7.02 7.16
N VAL A 84 -19.76 6.91 6.12
CA VAL A 84 -18.90 5.73 5.91
C VAL A 84 -17.71 5.79 6.87
N GLN A 85 -17.48 4.74 7.65
CA GLN A 85 -16.25 4.61 8.41
C GLN A 85 -15.07 4.42 7.44
N ILE A 86 -14.04 5.26 7.58
CA ILE A 86 -12.87 5.26 6.71
C ILE A 86 -11.73 4.44 7.31
N THR A 87 -11.31 4.77 8.54
CA THR A 87 -10.16 4.13 9.18
C THR A 87 -10.57 2.94 10.04
N TYR A 88 -9.82 1.86 9.92
CA TYR A 88 -10.00 0.63 10.68
C TYR A 88 -8.69 0.18 11.31
N LYS A 89 -8.61 0.21 12.65
CA LYS A 89 -7.52 -0.41 13.40
C LYS A 89 -7.60 -1.94 13.27
N LEU A 90 -6.45 -2.57 13.05
CA LEU A 90 -6.37 -4.01 12.79
C LEU A 90 -6.07 -4.84 14.03
N TYR A 91 -5.57 -4.21 15.09
CA TYR A 91 -5.35 -4.82 16.40
C TYR A 91 -6.28 -4.22 17.45
N SER A 92 -6.68 -5.05 18.41
CA SER A 92 -7.47 -4.62 19.56
C SER A 92 -6.64 -3.79 20.53
N GLU A 93 -7.30 -3.01 21.39
CA GLU A 93 -6.62 -2.24 22.45
C GLU A 93 -5.77 -3.13 23.36
N GLN A 94 -6.21 -4.36 23.63
CA GLN A 94 -5.44 -5.33 24.39
C GLN A 94 -4.16 -5.75 23.64
N GLU A 95 -4.26 -6.13 22.37
CA GLU A 95 -3.10 -6.51 21.56
C GLU A 95 -2.10 -5.37 21.40
N ILE A 96 -2.59 -4.11 21.38
CA ILE A 96 -1.76 -2.90 21.34
C ILE A 96 -1.12 -2.61 22.70
N ALA A 97 -1.82 -2.86 23.80
CA ALA A 97 -1.24 -2.72 25.15
C ALA A 97 -0.16 -3.76 25.42
N GLU A 98 -0.28 -4.96 24.85
CA GLU A 98 0.72 -6.03 24.91
C GLU A 98 1.92 -5.75 24.00
N ASP A 99 1.69 -5.14 22.85
CA ASP A 99 2.71 -4.78 21.86
C ASP A 99 2.34 -3.47 21.16
N SER A 100 2.97 -2.39 21.62
CA SER A 100 2.68 -1.02 21.15
C SER A 100 3.04 -0.78 19.69
N SER A 101 3.91 -1.61 19.10
CA SER A 101 4.29 -1.51 17.68
C SER A 101 3.07 -1.61 16.75
N ARG A 102 2.02 -2.30 17.22
CA ARG A 102 0.76 -2.55 16.50
C ARG A 102 -0.20 -1.36 16.45
N ASN A 103 0.03 -0.32 17.26
CA ASN A 103 -0.90 0.81 17.39
C ASN A 103 -1.15 1.53 16.06
N ASN A 104 -0.15 1.51 15.19
CA ASN A 104 -0.16 2.21 13.92
C ASN A 104 -0.74 1.39 12.75
N VAL A 105 -1.11 0.14 13.00
CA VAL A 105 -1.56 -0.77 11.95
C VAL A 105 -3.05 -0.61 11.69
N GLU A 106 -3.36 -0.14 10.47
CA GLU A 106 -4.70 0.21 10.04
C GLU A 106 -4.83 0.17 8.52
N PHE A 107 -6.07 0.22 8.03
CA PHE A 107 -6.32 0.55 6.64
C PHE A 107 -7.35 1.67 6.48
N TYR A 108 -7.30 2.33 5.32
CA TYR A 108 -8.33 3.28 4.87
C TYR A 108 -9.19 2.64 3.80
N TYR A 109 -10.50 2.61 4.04
CA TYR A 109 -11.48 1.98 3.18
C TYR A 109 -12.04 2.96 2.14
N TYR A 110 -11.90 2.58 0.88
CA TYR A 110 -12.51 3.21 -0.28
C TYR A 110 -13.57 2.26 -0.84
N PRO A 111 -14.87 2.51 -0.61
CA PRO A 111 -15.93 1.61 -1.03
C PRO A 111 -16.00 1.50 -2.55
N ALA A 112 -16.35 0.32 -3.06
CA ALA A 112 -16.73 0.14 -4.46
C ALA A 112 -18.02 0.91 -4.77
N SER A 113 -18.24 1.22 -6.05
CA SER A 113 -19.52 1.77 -6.53
C SER A 113 -20.63 0.73 -6.63
N THR A 114 -20.29 -0.57 -6.58
CA THR A 114 -21.23 -1.69 -6.64
C THR A 114 -20.97 -2.71 -5.52
N PRO A 115 -22.01 -3.40 -5.02
CA PRO A 115 -21.83 -4.50 -4.08
C PRO A 115 -21.16 -5.71 -4.75
N ASP A 116 -20.65 -6.62 -3.92
CA ASP A 116 -19.95 -7.85 -4.33
C ASP A 116 -18.76 -7.58 -5.25
N ALA A 117 -18.04 -6.49 -4.98
CA ALA A 117 -16.90 -6.07 -5.77
C ALA A 117 -15.63 -6.86 -5.41
N LYS A 118 -14.76 -7.07 -6.40
CA LYS A 118 -13.37 -7.42 -6.12
C LYS A 118 -12.71 -6.28 -5.33
N TYR A 119 -11.77 -6.62 -4.45
CA TYR A 119 -11.01 -5.61 -3.70
C TYR A 119 -9.51 -5.65 -3.98
N ALA A 120 -8.87 -4.50 -3.83
CA ALA A 120 -7.41 -4.37 -3.82
C ALA A 120 -6.92 -3.94 -2.43
N LEU A 121 -5.89 -4.61 -1.92
CA LEU A 121 -5.12 -4.16 -0.76
C LEU A 121 -3.82 -3.53 -1.27
N VAL A 122 -3.64 -2.23 -1.01
CA VAL A 122 -2.56 -1.42 -1.60
C VAL A 122 -1.53 -1.05 -0.53
N LEU A 123 -0.26 -1.35 -0.80
CA LEU A 123 0.87 -1.16 0.09
C LEU A 123 1.87 -0.20 -0.54
N SER A 124 2.15 0.89 0.17
CA SER A 124 3.19 1.84 -0.24
C SER A 124 4.58 1.28 0.02
N GLY A 125 5.56 1.82 -0.68
CA GLY A 125 6.96 1.71 -0.29
C GLY A 125 7.28 2.53 0.96
N ASN A 126 8.40 2.20 1.58
CA ASN A 126 8.93 2.90 2.73
C ASN A 126 10.46 2.92 2.70
N ILE A 127 11.04 3.95 3.30
CA ILE A 127 12.48 4.03 3.62
C ILE A 127 12.58 4.36 5.08
N LEU A 128 13.05 3.40 5.88
CA LEU A 128 12.96 3.45 7.34
C LEU A 128 11.49 3.66 7.75
N ASN A 129 11.20 4.80 8.36
CA ASN A 129 9.89 5.18 8.87
C ASN A 129 9.14 6.15 7.94
N ARG A 130 9.73 6.55 6.82
CA ARG A 130 9.04 7.33 5.79
C ARG A 130 8.25 6.39 4.90
N THR A 131 6.96 6.61 4.81
CA THR A 131 6.02 5.84 3.99
C THR A 131 5.53 6.69 2.82
N ALA A 132 4.64 6.15 1.99
CA ALA A 132 4.12 6.86 0.83
C ALA A 132 2.63 6.61 0.58
N GLU A 133 1.81 6.45 1.63
CA GLU A 133 0.38 6.12 1.48
C GLU A 133 -0.38 7.17 0.66
N LEU A 134 -0.13 8.47 0.89
CA LEU A 134 -0.76 9.52 0.08
C LEU A 134 -0.37 9.39 -1.40
N LYS A 135 0.93 9.26 -1.66
CA LYS A 135 1.52 9.29 -3.01
C LYS A 135 1.22 8.03 -3.82
N GLU A 136 1.36 6.86 -3.21
CA GLU A 136 1.31 5.56 -3.88
C GLU A 136 -0.02 4.84 -3.67
N CYS A 137 -0.67 5.01 -2.52
CA CYS A 137 -1.88 4.26 -2.21
C CYS A 137 -3.17 5.04 -2.45
N ILE A 138 -3.30 6.28 -1.96
CA ILE A 138 -4.55 7.05 -2.09
C ILE A 138 -4.82 7.41 -3.56
N SER A 139 -3.78 7.80 -4.30
CA SER A 139 -3.86 8.03 -5.76
C SER A 139 -4.32 6.77 -6.51
N THR A 140 -3.77 5.60 -6.18
CA THR A 140 -4.19 4.30 -6.71
C THR A 140 -5.62 3.95 -6.34
N ALA A 141 -5.99 4.20 -5.09
CA ALA A 141 -7.32 3.89 -4.57
C ALA A 141 -8.40 4.67 -5.31
N TYR A 142 -8.15 5.94 -5.63
CA TYR A 142 -9.06 6.72 -6.45
C TYR A 142 -9.24 6.09 -7.85
N GLN A 143 -8.14 5.77 -8.54
CA GLN A 143 -8.20 5.21 -9.89
C GLN A 143 -8.92 3.86 -9.95
N LEU A 144 -8.69 2.98 -8.98
CA LEU A 144 -9.37 1.68 -8.90
C LEU A 144 -10.84 1.82 -8.47
N HIS A 145 -11.15 2.75 -7.58
CA HIS A 145 -12.55 3.07 -7.24
C HIS A 145 -13.34 3.49 -8.49
N GLN A 146 -12.76 4.32 -9.37
CA GLN A 146 -13.40 4.70 -10.63
C GLN A 146 -13.71 3.50 -11.55
N LYS A 147 -13.01 2.38 -11.36
CA LYS A 147 -13.22 1.12 -12.11
C LYS A 147 -14.16 0.14 -11.40
N GLY A 148 -14.72 0.50 -10.25
CA GLY A 148 -15.68 -0.30 -9.51
C GLY A 148 -15.07 -1.23 -8.46
N TYR A 149 -13.77 -1.13 -8.16
CA TYR A 149 -13.14 -1.91 -7.10
C TYR A 149 -13.34 -1.26 -5.73
N ALA A 150 -13.43 -2.10 -4.70
CA ALA A 150 -13.19 -1.66 -3.34
C ALA A 150 -11.67 -1.58 -3.11
N VAL A 151 -11.19 -0.60 -2.37
CA VAL A 151 -9.75 -0.44 -2.12
C VAL A 151 -9.48 -0.24 -0.64
N PHE A 152 -8.46 -0.93 -0.16
CA PHE A 152 -7.95 -0.82 1.19
C PHE A 152 -6.51 -0.30 1.11
N VAL A 153 -6.29 0.94 1.54
CA VAL A 153 -4.95 1.51 1.66
C VAL A 153 -4.35 1.07 2.98
N MET A 154 -3.30 0.26 2.93
CA MET A 154 -2.68 -0.32 4.12
C MET A 154 -1.63 0.62 4.71
N ARG A 155 -1.70 0.82 6.02
CA ARG A 155 -0.61 1.34 6.85
C ARG A 155 -0.11 0.20 7.74
N TYR A 156 1.04 -0.34 7.38
CA TYR A 156 1.71 -1.44 8.08
C TYR A 156 2.85 -0.93 8.96
N ARG A 157 3.36 -1.75 9.87
CA ARG A 157 4.51 -1.43 10.71
C ARG A 157 5.73 -1.07 9.87
N ALA A 158 6.28 0.11 10.10
CA ALA A 158 7.54 0.56 9.51
C ALA A 158 8.58 0.75 10.63
N TYR A 159 9.83 1.06 10.28
CA TYR A 159 10.87 1.28 11.29
C TYR A 159 10.41 2.32 12.34
N PRO A 160 10.71 2.15 13.64
CA PRO A 160 11.47 1.06 14.26
C PRO A 160 10.64 -0.18 14.64
N ASP A 161 9.34 -0.16 14.35
CA ASP A 161 8.34 -1.13 14.79
C ASP A 161 8.22 -2.34 13.82
N ASN A 162 9.16 -2.50 12.89
CA ASN A 162 9.10 -3.46 11.78
C ASN A 162 9.89 -4.76 12.03
N ASP A 163 10.18 -5.08 13.28
CA ASP A 163 10.90 -6.28 13.69
C ASP A 163 10.06 -7.55 13.57
N ASN A 164 10.71 -8.71 13.70
CA ASN A 164 10.03 -10.01 13.83
C ASN A 164 9.01 -10.35 12.72
N ASN A 165 9.24 -9.89 11.48
CA ASN A 165 8.31 -10.04 10.35
C ASN A 165 6.93 -9.37 10.55
N GLY A 166 6.82 -8.43 11.50
CA GLY A 166 5.60 -7.70 11.78
C GLY A 166 4.87 -7.15 10.55
N PRO A 167 5.57 -6.55 9.56
CA PRO A 167 4.90 -6.05 8.36
C PRO A 167 4.16 -7.13 7.56
N VAL A 168 4.65 -8.37 7.53
CA VAL A 168 3.97 -9.49 6.83
C VAL A 168 2.75 -9.95 7.62
N GLU A 169 2.87 -10.00 8.96
CA GLU A 169 1.73 -10.30 9.84
C GLU A 169 0.61 -9.27 9.71
N ASP A 170 0.95 -7.99 9.51
CA ASP A 170 -0.01 -6.90 9.35
C ASP A 170 -0.85 -7.09 8.08
N ILE A 171 -0.24 -7.58 6.99
CA ILE A 171 -0.96 -7.93 5.75
C ILE A 171 -1.91 -9.09 6.00
N ALA A 172 -1.44 -10.14 6.69
CA ALA A 172 -2.29 -11.25 7.07
C ALA A 172 -3.49 -10.80 7.92
N ARG A 173 -3.24 -9.87 8.86
CA ARG A 173 -4.28 -9.29 9.72
C ARG A 173 -5.29 -8.49 8.91
N ALA A 174 -4.84 -7.68 7.95
CA ALA A 174 -5.70 -6.92 7.05
C ALA A 174 -6.60 -7.84 6.21
N VAL A 175 -6.02 -8.83 5.51
CA VAL A 175 -6.77 -9.79 4.69
C VAL A 175 -7.76 -10.59 5.53
N LYS A 176 -7.35 -11.04 6.73
CA LYS A 176 -8.24 -11.73 7.68
C LYS A 176 -9.42 -10.85 8.09
N TYR A 177 -9.16 -9.58 8.41
CA TYR A 177 -10.20 -8.63 8.80
C TYR A 177 -11.18 -8.39 7.66
N ILE A 178 -10.68 -8.13 6.45
CA ILE A 178 -11.52 -7.87 5.26
C ILE A 178 -12.37 -9.11 4.95
N THR A 179 -11.76 -10.30 4.92
CA THR A 179 -12.46 -11.58 4.67
C THR A 179 -13.55 -11.83 5.71
N GLY A 180 -13.25 -11.63 7.00
CA GLY A 180 -14.23 -11.81 8.08
C GLY A 180 -15.37 -10.78 8.10
N HIS A 181 -15.21 -9.65 7.40
CA HIS A 181 -16.20 -8.58 7.32
C HIS A 181 -16.62 -8.31 5.87
N ALA A 182 -16.48 -9.28 4.96
CA ALA A 182 -16.71 -9.12 3.54
C ALA A 182 -18.13 -8.59 3.22
N GLN A 183 -19.15 -9.05 3.94
CA GLN A 183 -20.52 -8.55 3.81
C GLN A 183 -20.65 -7.06 4.18
N ARG A 184 -19.92 -6.59 5.19
CA ARG A 184 -19.92 -5.18 5.61
C ARG A 184 -19.30 -4.30 4.52
N PHE A 185 -18.25 -4.79 3.87
CA PHE A 185 -17.56 -4.07 2.81
C PHE A 185 -18.21 -4.27 1.44
N GLY A 186 -19.11 -5.25 1.29
CA GLY A 186 -19.68 -5.61 0.00
C GLY A 186 -18.62 -6.10 -0.97
N VAL A 187 -17.66 -6.91 -0.49
CA VAL A 187 -16.54 -7.40 -1.30
C VAL A 187 -16.50 -8.92 -1.38
N GLN A 188 -15.90 -9.42 -2.46
CA GLN A 188 -15.59 -10.84 -2.63
C GLN A 188 -14.45 -11.26 -1.69
N THR A 189 -14.50 -12.48 -1.17
CA THR A 189 -13.45 -13.04 -0.29
C THR A 189 -12.31 -13.70 -1.05
N GLU A 190 -12.47 -13.95 -2.34
CA GLU A 190 -11.50 -14.57 -3.21
C GLU A 190 -11.08 -13.61 -4.32
N SER A 191 -9.99 -13.95 -5.02
CA SER A 191 -9.57 -13.22 -6.21
C SER A 191 -9.24 -11.73 -6.01
N TYR A 192 -8.94 -11.31 -4.78
CA TYR A 192 -8.47 -9.95 -4.49
C TYR A 192 -7.07 -9.69 -5.06
N ALA A 193 -6.75 -8.42 -5.31
CA ALA A 193 -5.41 -8.02 -5.73
C ALA A 193 -4.58 -7.53 -4.54
N LEU A 194 -3.31 -7.95 -4.49
CA LEU A 194 -2.28 -7.27 -3.71
C LEU A 194 -1.55 -6.31 -4.63
N ILE A 195 -1.52 -5.03 -4.27
CA ILE A 195 -0.82 -4.01 -5.04
C ILE A 195 0.28 -3.43 -4.18
N GLY A 196 1.53 -3.58 -4.59
CA GLY A 196 2.68 -3.14 -3.81
C GLY A 196 3.64 -2.27 -4.61
N TYR A 197 4.10 -1.20 -3.97
CA TYR A 197 5.09 -0.28 -4.52
C TYR A 197 6.43 -0.47 -3.81
N SER A 198 7.55 -0.50 -4.55
CA SER A 198 8.90 -0.55 -3.96
C SER A 198 9.03 -1.63 -2.85
N SER A 199 9.35 -1.28 -1.60
CA SER A 199 9.39 -2.21 -0.45
C SER A 199 8.03 -2.80 -0.08
N GLY A 200 6.92 -2.08 -0.30
CA GLY A 200 5.57 -2.63 -0.21
C GLY A 200 5.32 -3.69 -1.27
N GLY A 201 5.97 -3.59 -2.43
CA GLY A 201 6.04 -4.62 -3.46
C GLY A 201 6.74 -5.88 -2.97
N HIS A 202 7.84 -5.72 -2.21
CA HIS A 202 8.49 -6.85 -1.53
C HIS A 202 7.53 -7.54 -0.56
N LEU A 203 6.90 -6.79 0.33
CA LEU A 203 5.99 -7.37 1.33
C LEU A 203 4.76 -8.06 0.69
N ALA A 204 4.17 -7.44 -0.33
CA ALA A 204 3.08 -8.04 -1.12
C ALA A 204 3.53 -9.37 -1.75
N GLY A 205 4.72 -9.40 -2.34
CA GLY A 205 5.29 -10.60 -2.93
C GLY A 205 5.57 -11.70 -1.92
N LEU A 206 6.10 -11.37 -0.74
CA LEU A 206 6.33 -12.34 0.33
C LEU A 206 5.02 -12.93 0.84
N PHE A 207 4.00 -12.08 1.07
CA PHE A 207 2.69 -12.52 1.55
C PHE A 207 1.92 -13.35 0.49
N ALA A 208 2.24 -13.18 -0.78
CA ALA A 208 1.71 -14.04 -1.85
C ALA A 208 2.42 -15.41 -1.96
N SER A 209 3.55 -15.61 -1.27
CA SER A 209 4.27 -16.89 -1.29
C SER A 209 3.65 -17.93 -0.35
N ASP A 210 3.80 -19.20 -0.73
CA ASP A 210 3.42 -20.33 0.13
C ASP A 210 4.24 -20.40 1.42
N ALA A 211 5.49 -19.93 1.38
CA ALA A 211 6.46 -20.10 2.46
C ALA A 211 6.24 -19.13 3.63
N LEU A 212 5.67 -17.95 3.38
CA LEU A 212 5.54 -16.88 4.38
C LEU A 212 4.12 -16.30 4.48
N GLY A 213 3.30 -16.54 3.47
CA GLY A 213 2.14 -15.74 3.19
C GLY A 213 0.80 -16.40 3.48
N TYR A 214 -0.17 -16.15 2.61
CA TYR A 214 -1.57 -16.53 2.75
C TYR A 214 -1.80 -17.97 3.28
N LYS A 215 -1.06 -18.98 2.78
CA LYS A 215 -1.19 -20.37 3.24
C LYS A 215 -0.86 -20.54 4.72
N ASN A 216 0.21 -19.91 5.21
CA ASN A 216 0.63 -20.02 6.60
C ASN A 216 -0.39 -19.40 7.58
N TYR A 217 -1.20 -18.46 7.10
CA TYR A 217 -2.25 -17.81 7.88
C TYR A 217 -3.65 -18.39 7.63
N GLY A 218 -3.78 -19.43 6.78
CA GLY A 218 -5.07 -20.02 6.42
C GLY A 218 -6.00 -19.06 5.68
N LEU A 219 -5.43 -18.17 4.86
CA LEU A 219 -6.13 -17.11 4.15
C LEU A 219 -6.32 -17.43 2.66
N PRO A 220 -7.32 -16.81 2.00
CA PRO A 220 -7.52 -16.99 0.57
C PRO A 220 -6.30 -16.53 -0.24
N LYS A 221 -5.98 -17.30 -1.30
CA LYS A 221 -4.95 -16.96 -2.26
C LYS A 221 -5.31 -15.66 -2.99
N PRO A 222 -4.37 -14.70 -3.14
CA PRO A 222 -4.59 -13.54 -4.00
C PRO A 222 -4.91 -13.97 -5.44
N GLY A 223 -5.84 -13.27 -6.09
CA GLY A 223 -6.14 -13.48 -7.51
C GLY A 223 -5.08 -12.90 -8.44
N ALA A 224 -4.41 -11.83 -8.01
CA ALA A 224 -3.27 -11.24 -8.69
C ALA A 224 -2.34 -10.52 -7.70
N VAL A 225 -1.05 -10.48 -8.03
CA VAL A 225 -0.05 -9.65 -7.37
C VAL A 225 0.43 -8.61 -8.37
N ILE A 226 0.23 -7.35 -8.07
CA ILE A 226 0.53 -6.21 -8.94
C ILE A 226 1.64 -5.39 -8.30
N LEU A 227 2.79 -5.29 -8.96
CA LEU A 227 4.00 -4.70 -8.40
C LEU A 227 4.51 -3.54 -9.24
N ALA A 228 4.66 -2.38 -8.62
CA ALA A 228 5.24 -1.20 -9.25
C ALA A 228 6.64 -0.97 -8.69
N TYR A 229 7.63 -1.01 -9.58
CA TYR A 229 9.07 -0.92 -9.30
C TYR A 229 9.48 -1.66 -8.00
N PRO A 230 9.09 -2.95 -7.85
CA PRO A 230 9.26 -3.66 -6.60
C PRO A 230 10.73 -3.83 -6.25
N ILE A 231 11.03 -3.78 -4.95
CA ILE A 231 12.24 -4.43 -4.46
C ILE A 231 11.96 -5.93 -4.43
N VAL A 232 12.76 -6.71 -5.16
CA VAL A 232 12.71 -8.18 -5.19
C VAL A 232 13.67 -8.76 -4.17
N GLN A 233 14.79 -8.09 -3.93
CA GLN A 233 15.83 -8.52 -3.00
C GLN A 233 16.55 -7.32 -2.39
N PHE A 234 16.86 -7.41 -1.09
CA PHE A 234 17.53 -6.36 -0.31
C PHE A 234 19.03 -6.65 -0.03
N ALA A 235 19.67 -7.56 -0.78
CA ALA A 235 20.95 -8.17 -0.40
C ALA A 235 22.05 -7.16 0.03
N GLU A 236 22.14 -6.02 -0.67
CA GLU A 236 23.14 -4.99 -0.44
C GLU A 236 22.93 -4.24 0.88
N ILE A 237 21.69 -4.15 1.35
CA ILE A 237 21.29 -3.40 2.55
C ILE A 237 20.83 -4.30 3.70
N THR A 238 20.69 -5.61 3.47
CA THR A 238 20.33 -6.59 4.49
C THR A 238 21.16 -6.48 5.77
N PRO A 239 22.51 -6.31 5.75
CA PRO A 239 23.27 -6.15 6.98
C PRO A 239 22.87 -4.91 7.80
N ILE A 240 22.53 -3.80 7.13
CA ILE A 240 22.10 -2.55 7.78
C ILE A 240 20.72 -2.75 8.41
N TYR A 241 19.78 -3.36 7.67
CA TYR A 241 18.46 -3.70 8.20
C TYR A 241 18.55 -4.66 9.39
N ARG A 242 19.39 -5.69 9.31
CA ARG A 242 19.57 -6.66 10.40
C ARG A 242 20.07 -6.00 11.67
N VAL A 243 21.07 -5.13 11.58
CA VAL A 243 21.60 -4.40 12.74
C VAL A 243 20.60 -3.38 13.28
N GLY A 244 19.84 -2.72 12.40
CA GLY A 244 18.89 -1.68 12.79
C GLY A 244 17.58 -2.21 13.38
N THR A 245 17.11 -3.37 12.93
CA THR A 245 15.78 -3.91 13.25
C THR A 245 15.85 -5.15 14.14
N ASP A 246 16.67 -6.16 13.82
CA ASP A 246 16.71 -7.44 14.55
C ASP A 246 18.13 -7.87 15.01
N PRO A 247 18.92 -7.01 15.69
CA PRO A 247 20.36 -7.23 15.92
C PRO A 247 20.69 -8.45 16.79
N PHE A 248 19.74 -8.90 17.62
CA PHE A 248 19.97 -9.95 18.62
C PHE A 248 18.98 -11.12 18.53
N VAL A 249 18.17 -11.17 17.46
CA VAL A 249 17.17 -12.22 17.27
C VAL A 249 17.70 -13.21 16.24
N CYS A 250 17.59 -14.52 16.54
CA CYS A 250 17.93 -15.59 15.61
C CYS A 250 16.74 -15.88 14.69
N GLY A 251 16.98 -16.04 13.39
CA GLY A 251 15.94 -16.29 12.41
C GLY A 251 16.23 -15.63 11.08
N ARG A 252 15.41 -15.96 10.07
CA ARG A 252 15.41 -15.28 8.77
C ARG A 252 14.20 -14.35 8.67
N PHE A 253 14.44 -13.08 8.37
CA PHE A 253 13.42 -12.03 8.33
C PHE A 253 13.02 -11.63 6.91
N TYR A 254 11.92 -10.91 6.78
CA TYR A 254 11.29 -10.54 5.50
C TYR A 254 12.27 -9.86 4.54
N TYR A 255 13.16 -8.99 5.03
CA TYR A 255 14.19 -8.30 4.23
C TYR A 255 15.39 -9.19 3.86
N GLU A 256 15.42 -10.46 4.28
CA GLU A 256 16.47 -11.43 3.96
C GLU A 256 16.01 -12.47 2.93
N TYR A 257 14.73 -12.42 2.53
CA TYR A 257 14.20 -13.22 1.42
C TYR A 257 14.36 -12.49 0.09
N SER A 258 14.52 -13.26 -0.98
CA SER A 258 14.33 -12.79 -2.35
C SER A 258 12.96 -13.28 -2.82
N LEU A 259 12.17 -12.42 -3.47
CA LEU A 259 10.90 -12.85 -4.05
C LEU A 259 11.13 -13.95 -5.09
N ALA A 260 12.18 -13.82 -5.89
CA ALA A 260 12.53 -14.78 -6.94
C ALA A 260 12.76 -16.20 -6.38
N ASP A 261 13.32 -16.31 -5.16
CA ASP A 261 13.57 -17.60 -4.49
C ASP A 261 12.28 -18.24 -3.93
N LEU A 262 11.20 -17.47 -3.79
CA LEU A 262 9.94 -17.91 -3.19
C LEU A 262 8.84 -18.19 -4.21
N ILE A 263 9.12 -17.99 -5.50
CA ILE A 263 8.19 -18.35 -6.57
C ILE A 263 8.08 -19.87 -6.66
N THR A 264 6.84 -20.36 -6.65
CA THR A 264 6.46 -21.76 -6.88
C THR A 264 5.43 -21.83 -8.00
N GLU A 265 5.12 -23.04 -8.49
CA GLU A 265 4.08 -23.24 -9.52
C GLU A 265 2.69 -22.76 -9.06
N ASP A 266 2.44 -22.71 -7.75
CA ASP A 266 1.18 -22.24 -7.15
C ASP A 266 1.25 -20.76 -6.72
N TYR A 267 2.26 -20.02 -7.13
CA TYR A 267 2.30 -18.57 -6.87
C TYR A 267 1.18 -17.86 -7.66
N PRO A 268 0.53 -16.80 -7.12
CA PRO A 268 -0.49 -16.06 -7.86
C PRO A 268 0.04 -15.42 -9.15
N PRO A 269 -0.82 -15.18 -10.15
CA PRO A 269 -0.44 -14.43 -11.33
C PRO A 269 0.13 -13.04 -11.01
N VAL A 270 1.18 -12.63 -11.73
CA VAL A 270 1.93 -11.41 -11.41
C VAL A 270 1.92 -10.40 -12.54
N TYR A 271 1.47 -9.17 -12.27
CA TYR A 271 1.79 -8.02 -13.11
C TYR A 271 2.91 -7.25 -12.43
N PHE A 272 3.99 -6.93 -13.13
CA PHE A 272 4.98 -6.03 -12.57
C PHE A 272 5.63 -5.14 -13.62
N TRP A 273 6.03 -3.95 -13.18
CA TRP A 273 6.75 -3.01 -14.02
C TRP A 273 7.86 -2.32 -13.26
N TYR A 274 8.88 -1.86 -13.98
CA TYR A 274 9.99 -1.09 -13.45
C TYR A 274 10.68 -0.33 -14.60
N GLY A 275 11.37 0.76 -14.29
CA GLY A 275 12.08 1.54 -15.31
C GLY A 275 13.51 1.08 -15.51
N ARG A 276 13.97 0.94 -16.76
CA ARG A 276 15.33 0.52 -17.14
C ARG A 276 16.43 1.35 -16.47
N ASP A 277 16.15 2.62 -16.24
CA ASP A 277 17.03 3.63 -15.65
C ASP A 277 16.70 3.94 -14.18
N ASP A 278 15.96 3.06 -13.50
CA ASP A 278 15.69 3.16 -12.07
C ASP A 278 16.98 3.03 -11.25
N LEU A 279 17.44 4.18 -10.73
CA LEU A 279 18.69 4.26 -9.97
C LEU A 279 18.63 3.48 -8.65
N THR A 280 17.46 3.36 -8.02
CA THR A 280 17.31 2.61 -6.77
C THR A 280 17.52 1.12 -7.02
N LEU A 281 16.88 0.58 -8.05
CA LEU A 281 17.04 -0.83 -8.42
C LEU A 281 18.46 -1.14 -8.92
N ASN A 282 19.12 -0.18 -9.58
CA ASN A 282 20.53 -0.30 -9.94
C ASN A 282 21.45 -0.37 -8.71
N LEU A 283 21.19 0.45 -7.69
CA LEU A 283 21.94 0.41 -6.43
C LEU A 283 21.74 -0.89 -5.65
N LEU A 284 20.56 -1.52 -5.78
CA LEU A 284 20.22 -2.82 -5.19
C LEU A 284 20.53 -3.99 -6.14
N CYS A 285 21.56 -3.85 -6.98
CA CYS A 285 21.97 -4.85 -7.96
C CYS A 285 20.84 -5.24 -8.93
N TRP A 286 20.68 -4.43 -9.98
CA TRP A 286 19.65 -4.57 -11.01
C TRP A 286 19.35 -6.02 -11.48
N PRO A 287 20.33 -6.89 -11.78
CA PRO A 287 20.05 -8.26 -12.21
C PRO A 287 19.31 -9.13 -11.18
N LEU A 288 19.36 -8.79 -9.89
CA LEU A 288 18.65 -9.46 -8.80
C LEU A 288 17.23 -8.92 -8.57
N GLN A 289 16.83 -7.89 -9.34
CA GLN A 289 15.52 -7.25 -9.22
C GLN A 289 14.51 -7.84 -10.21
N GLY A 290 13.89 -7.00 -11.04
CA GLY A 290 12.91 -7.44 -12.05
C GLY A 290 13.39 -8.59 -12.95
N PRO A 291 14.64 -8.61 -13.46
CA PRO A 291 15.14 -9.72 -14.28
C PRO A 291 15.14 -11.08 -13.55
N ALA A 292 15.47 -11.11 -12.26
CA ALA A 292 15.45 -12.33 -11.47
C ALA A 292 14.01 -12.82 -11.23
N LEU A 293 13.08 -11.89 -10.94
CA LEU A 293 11.67 -12.21 -10.77
C LEU A 293 11.05 -12.77 -12.07
N SER A 294 11.29 -12.12 -13.20
CA SER A 294 10.85 -12.58 -14.54
C SER A 294 11.31 -14.01 -14.82
N LYS A 295 12.60 -14.28 -14.58
CA LYS A 295 13.19 -15.62 -14.75
C LYS A 295 12.54 -16.65 -13.84
N ALA A 296 12.30 -16.32 -12.58
CA ALA A 296 11.70 -17.24 -11.60
C ALA A 296 10.23 -17.57 -11.94
N LEU A 297 9.44 -16.56 -12.32
CA LEU A 297 8.05 -16.72 -12.76
C LEU A 297 7.96 -17.60 -14.01
N ALA A 298 8.81 -17.35 -15.01
CA ALA A 298 8.88 -18.17 -16.21
C ALA A 298 9.30 -19.62 -15.92
N ALA A 299 10.27 -19.83 -15.03
CA ALA A 299 10.76 -21.17 -14.68
C ALA A 299 9.71 -22.03 -13.99
N HIS A 300 8.78 -21.43 -13.23
CA HIS A 300 7.70 -22.12 -12.52
C HIS A 300 6.36 -22.08 -13.26
N GLY A 301 6.31 -21.54 -14.48
CA GLY A 301 5.08 -21.49 -15.27
C GLY A 301 3.98 -20.60 -14.68
N VAL A 302 4.33 -19.64 -13.82
CA VAL A 302 3.38 -18.69 -13.23
C VAL A 302 2.97 -17.68 -14.29
N PRO A 303 1.66 -17.44 -14.52
CA PRO A 303 1.23 -16.41 -15.46
C PRO A 303 1.73 -15.04 -15.02
N TYR A 304 2.42 -14.32 -15.90
CA TYR A 304 2.88 -12.97 -15.58
C TYR A 304 2.89 -12.03 -16.78
N LYS A 305 2.82 -10.74 -16.48
CA LYS A 305 3.09 -9.65 -17.43
C LYS A 305 4.17 -8.74 -16.83
N GLU A 306 5.30 -8.67 -17.50
CA GLU A 306 6.39 -7.76 -17.20
C GLU A 306 6.36 -6.58 -18.15
N VAL A 307 6.47 -5.36 -17.62
CA VAL A 307 6.65 -4.15 -18.43
C VAL A 307 7.89 -3.39 -17.97
N VAL A 308 8.88 -3.29 -18.84
CA VAL A 308 10.11 -2.52 -18.56
C VAL A 308 10.06 -1.22 -19.36
N TYR A 309 9.80 -0.11 -18.67
CA TYR A 309 9.73 1.20 -19.32
C TYR A 309 11.11 1.81 -19.49
N ASP A 310 11.31 2.54 -20.57
CA ASP A 310 12.43 3.47 -20.68
C ASP A 310 12.03 4.80 -20.01
N HIS A 311 12.92 5.40 -19.20
CA HIS A 311 12.69 6.69 -18.57
C HIS A 311 11.56 6.74 -17.53
N ALA A 312 11.49 5.71 -16.70
CA ALA A 312 10.58 5.66 -15.55
C ALA A 312 11.37 5.58 -14.24
N ALA A 313 11.50 6.71 -13.55
CA ALA A 313 12.26 6.77 -12.30
C ALA A 313 11.57 6.00 -11.16
N HIS A 314 12.35 5.65 -10.12
CA HIS A 314 11.81 5.02 -8.92
C HIS A 314 10.78 5.91 -8.23
N GLY A 315 9.74 5.31 -7.67
CA GLY A 315 8.80 6.01 -6.81
C GLY A 315 7.99 7.08 -7.54
N ILE A 316 7.68 6.90 -8.83
CA ILE A 316 6.79 7.84 -9.57
C ILE A 316 5.30 7.49 -9.45
N SER A 317 4.95 6.42 -8.71
CA SER A 317 3.58 5.98 -8.46
C SER A 317 2.81 5.71 -9.77
N LEU A 318 1.68 6.39 -10.02
CA LEU A 318 0.93 6.29 -11.28
C LEU A 318 1.72 6.83 -12.49
N GLY A 319 2.76 7.63 -12.26
CA GLY A 319 3.69 8.05 -13.30
C GLY A 319 3.06 8.92 -14.38
N ARG A 320 2.08 9.78 -14.04
CA ARG A 320 1.36 10.60 -15.02
C ARG A 320 2.32 11.40 -15.89
N GLY A 321 2.11 11.38 -17.21
CA GLY A 321 2.98 12.08 -18.16
C GLY A 321 4.38 11.46 -18.33
N THR A 322 4.62 10.25 -17.83
CA THR A 322 5.83 9.46 -18.10
C THR A 322 5.49 8.28 -19.02
N ALA A 323 6.50 7.50 -19.41
CA ALA A 323 6.29 6.26 -20.18
C ALA A 323 5.42 5.22 -19.44
N ALA A 324 5.32 5.33 -18.10
CA ALA A 324 4.53 4.42 -17.28
C ALA A 324 3.05 4.84 -17.16
N ASP A 325 2.63 6.00 -17.67
CA ASP A 325 1.23 6.44 -17.55
C ASP A 325 0.27 5.40 -18.17
N GLY A 326 -0.78 5.04 -17.43
CA GLY A 326 -1.73 4.00 -17.83
C GLY A 326 -1.39 2.58 -17.38
N TRP A 327 -0.23 2.34 -16.73
CA TRP A 327 0.16 1.00 -16.29
C TRP A 327 -0.89 0.33 -15.37
N LEU A 328 -1.59 1.12 -14.54
CA LEU A 328 -2.59 0.59 -13.61
C LEU A 328 -3.83 0.06 -14.35
N ASP A 329 -4.16 0.63 -15.50
CA ASP A 329 -5.25 0.15 -16.34
C ASP A 329 -4.89 -1.21 -16.95
N GLU A 330 -3.65 -1.35 -17.42
CA GLU A 330 -3.12 -2.62 -17.92
C GLU A 330 -3.07 -3.68 -16.82
N ALA A 331 -2.66 -3.30 -15.61
CA ALA A 331 -2.61 -4.20 -14.46
C ALA A 331 -4.00 -4.66 -14.01
N ALA A 332 -5.00 -3.76 -14.00
CA ALA A 332 -6.39 -4.10 -13.71
C ALA A 332 -6.96 -5.04 -14.78
N ALA A 333 -6.68 -4.79 -16.07
CA ALA A 333 -7.09 -5.69 -17.15
C ALA A 333 -6.46 -7.08 -17.04
N PHE A 334 -5.17 -7.15 -16.69
CA PHE A 334 -4.49 -8.41 -16.40
C PHE A 334 -5.16 -9.13 -15.23
N TRP A 335 -5.43 -8.44 -14.13
CA TRP A 335 -6.11 -9.03 -12.98
C TRP A 335 -7.47 -9.61 -13.35
N GLU A 336 -8.31 -8.87 -14.09
CA GLU A 336 -9.59 -9.37 -14.58
C GLU A 336 -9.43 -10.60 -15.47
N GLU A 337 -8.42 -10.64 -16.34
CA GLU A 337 -8.15 -11.82 -17.20
C GLU A 337 -7.84 -13.08 -16.39
N GLN A 338 -7.07 -12.94 -15.32
CA GLN A 338 -6.63 -14.07 -14.50
C GLN A 338 -7.69 -14.56 -13.51
N THR A 339 -8.78 -13.81 -13.32
CA THR A 339 -9.80 -14.07 -12.29
C THR A 339 -11.21 -14.13 -12.89
N LYS A 340 -11.32 -14.62 -14.13
CA LYS A 340 -12.59 -14.85 -14.85
C LYS A 340 -13.35 -16.08 -14.38
#